data_AF-A0A533YA52-F1
#
_entry.id   AF-A0A533YA52-F1
#
_cell.length_a   1.000
_cell.length_b   1.000
_cell.length_c   1.000
_cell.angle_alpha   90.00
_cell.angle_beta   90.00
_cell.angle_gamma   90.00
#
_symmetry.space_group_name_H-M   'P 1'
#
loop_
_entity.id
_entity.type
_entity.pdbx_description
1 polymer ?
#
loop_
_entity_poly.entity_id
_entity_poly.type
_entity_poly.pdbx_seq_one_letter_code
_entity_poly.pdbx_strand_id
1 'polypeptide(L)'
;LRLKSGELWVKTGEGPKPLEVETPVATAAVRETEFDIKVQSDGETTLTVVQGIVEFGTAFGTCPIRTSTISYGKRGKKCTKPAPTDVRQAISWTSAIVGPVK
;
A
#
# COMPACT_ATOMS: atom_id res chain seq x y z
N LEU A 1 -12.52 1.29 0.70
CA LEU A 1 -12.37 -0.17 0.45
C LEU A 1 -11.85 -0.82 1.72
N ARG A 2 -12.28 -2.04 2.07
CA ARG A 2 -11.76 -2.76 3.25
C ARG A 2 -11.14 -4.10 2.84
N LEU A 3 -9.83 -4.24 3.02
CA LEU A 3 -9.05 -5.44 2.74
C LEU A 3 -8.77 -6.17 4.06
N LYS A 4 -9.47 -7.29 4.30
CA LYS A 4 -9.33 -8.07 5.54
C LYS A 4 -8.18 -9.08 5.49
N SER A 5 -7.86 -9.58 4.30
CA SER A 5 -6.80 -10.55 4.02
C SER A 5 -6.42 -10.49 2.54
N GLY A 6 -5.22 -10.97 2.21
CA GLY A 6 -4.75 -11.04 0.82
C GLY A 6 -3.96 -9.81 0.39
N GLU A 7 -3.91 -9.58 -0.92
CA GLU A 7 -3.03 -8.62 -1.57
C GLU A 7 -3.81 -7.88 -2.66
N LEU A 8 -3.55 -6.59 -2.79
CA LEU A 8 -4.23 -5.71 -3.72
C LEU A 8 -3.22 -4.75 -4.35
N TRP A 9 -3.21 -4.73 -5.67
CA TRP A 9 -2.54 -3.68 -6.44
C TRP A 9 -3.59 -2.71 -6.94
N VAL A 10 -3.33 -1.41 -6.76
CA VAL A 10 -4.24 -0.34 -7.16
C VAL A 10 -3.49 0.71 -7.93
N LYS A 11 -4.08 1.15 -9.04
CA LYS A 11 -3.69 2.34 -9.78
C LYS A 11 -4.86 3.32 -9.81
N THR A 12 -4.67 4.50 -9.26
CA THR A 12 -5.66 5.59 -9.27
C THR A 12 -5.25 6.64 -10.30
N GLY A 13 -6.22 7.16 -11.05
CA GLY A 13 -6.02 8.23 -12.03
C GLY A 13 -6.38 9.61 -11.47
N GLU A 14 -6.30 10.62 -12.33
CA GLU A 14 -6.77 11.98 -12.03
C GLU A 14 -8.27 11.98 -11.74
N GLY A 15 -8.68 12.66 -10.68
CA GLY A 15 -10.09 12.80 -10.34
C GLY A 15 -10.33 13.29 -8.91
N PRO A 16 -11.54 13.78 -8.62
CA PRO A 16 -11.86 14.40 -7.33
C PRO A 16 -12.07 13.39 -6.21
N LYS A 17 -12.20 12.09 -6.52
CA LYS A 17 -12.58 11.07 -5.53
C LYS A 17 -11.34 10.40 -4.93
N PRO A 18 -10.98 10.69 -3.67
CA PRO A 18 -9.92 9.96 -2.99
C PRO A 18 -10.34 8.50 -2.78
N LEU A 19 -9.35 7.62 -2.72
CA LEU A 19 -9.55 6.24 -2.29
C LEU A 19 -8.90 6.05 -0.92
N GLU A 20 -9.61 5.33 -0.05
CA GLU A 20 -9.04 4.83 1.19
C GLU A 20 -9.13 3.30 1.20
N VAL A 21 -8.04 2.64 1.57
CA VAL A 21 -7.98 1.20 1.80
C VAL A 21 -7.73 0.96 3.29
N GLU A 22 -8.73 0.42 3.97
CA GLU A 22 -8.63 0.00 5.37
C GLU A 22 -8.17 -1.46 5.44
N THR A 23 -7.22 -1.72 6.33
CA THR A 23 -6.71 -3.05 6.71
C THR A 23 -6.91 -3.25 8.23
N PRO A 24 -6.68 -4.45 8.78
CA PRO A 24 -6.91 -4.69 10.21
C PRO A 24 -6.13 -3.78 11.17
N VAL A 25 -4.98 -3.24 10.74
CA VAL A 25 -4.09 -2.44 11.60
C VAL A 25 -3.74 -1.06 11.02
N ALA A 26 -4.16 -0.74 9.80
CA ALA A 26 -3.74 0.47 9.10
C ALA A 26 -4.75 0.93 8.04
N THR A 27 -4.68 2.20 7.67
CA THR A 27 -5.43 2.81 6.56
C THR A 27 -4.45 3.45 5.58
N ALA A 28 -4.63 3.22 4.29
CA ALA A 28 -3.91 3.89 3.22
C ALA A 28 -4.86 4.87 2.51
N ALA A 29 -4.62 6.17 2.67
CA ALA A 29 -5.33 7.22 1.96
C ALA A 29 -4.52 7.64 0.73
N VAL A 30 -5.16 7.65 -0.44
CA VAL A 30 -4.48 7.78 -1.72
C VAL A 30 -5.16 8.74 -2.67
N ARG A 31 -4.34 9.40 -3.48
CA ARG A 31 -4.74 10.22 -4.61
C ARG A 31 -3.67 10.15 -5.69
N GLU A 32 -4.07 9.80 -6.91
CA GLU A 32 -3.15 9.77 -8.08
C GLU A 32 -1.89 8.93 -7.82
N THR A 33 -2.07 7.76 -7.18
CA THR A 33 -1.00 6.83 -6.85
C THR A 33 -1.15 5.47 -7.52
N GLU A 34 -0.02 4.76 -7.57
CA GLU A 34 0.05 3.33 -7.81
C GLU A 34 0.76 2.65 -6.64
N PHE A 35 0.15 1.61 -6.07
CA PHE A 35 0.67 0.93 -4.89
C PHE A 35 0.20 -0.52 -4.79
N ASP A 36 0.97 -1.31 -4.07
CA ASP A 36 0.64 -2.65 -3.60
C ASP A 36 0.41 -2.61 -2.08
N ILE A 37 -0.68 -3.24 -1.63
CA ILE A 37 -0.99 -3.40 -0.21
C ILE A 37 -1.36 -4.85 0.09
N LYS A 38 -0.69 -5.40 1.10
CA LYS A 38 -0.83 -6.80 1.51
C LYS A 38 -1.14 -6.90 2.99
N VAL A 39 -2.15 -7.69 3.33
CA VAL A 39 -2.44 -8.11 4.70
C VAL A 39 -1.82 -9.49 4.91
N GLN A 40 -0.83 -9.54 5.80
CA GLN A 40 -0.14 -10.76 6.20
C GLN A 40 -1.05 -11.66 7.06
N SER A 41 -0.65 -12.91 7.27
CA SER A 41 -1.45 -13.89 8.03
C SER A 41 -1.73 -13.49 9.49
N ASP A 42 -0.87 -12.67 10.09
CA ASP A 42 -1.02 -12.12 11.44
C ASP A 42 -1.84 -10.81 11.48
N GLY A 43 -2.30 -10.34 10.31
CA GLY A 43 -3.03 -9.10 10.14
C GLY A 43 -2.14 -7.85 10.06
N GLU A 44 -0.81 -7.98 10.07
CA GLU A 44 0.08 -6.86 9.74
C GLU A 44 -0.07 -6.46 8.27
N THR A 45 0.17 -5.19 8.00
CA THR A 45 0.00 -4.61 6.66
C THR A 45 1.34 -4.24 6.08
N THR A 46 1.62 -4.69 4.87
CA THR A 46 2.75 -4.22 4.05
C THR A 46 2.22 -3.30 2.97
N LEU A 47 2.82 -2.12 2.81
CA LEU A 47 2.47 -1.16 1.78
C LEU A 47 3.73 -0.81 0.98
N THR A 48 3.68 -1.05 -0.33
CA THR A 48 4.72 -0.64 -1.29
C THR A 48 4.15 0.38 -2.25
N VAL A 49 4.76 1.56 -2.34
CA VAL A 49 4.32 2.60 -3.26
C VAL A 49 5.13 2.52 -4.54
N VAL A 50 4.46 2.21 -5.66
CA VAL A 50 5.06 2.16 -6.99
C VAL A 50 5.23 3.58 -7.53
N GLN A 51 4.20 4.43 -7.38
CA GLN A 51 4.21 5.81 -7.83
C GLN A 51 3.33 6.69 -6.94
N GLY A 52 3.80 7.91 -6.66
CA GLY A 52 3.05 8.94 -5.92
C GLY A 52 3.37 8.95 -4.42
N ILE A 53 2.40 9.36 -3.61
CA ILE A 53 2.50 9.39 -2.15
C ILE A 53 1.24 8.82 -1.53
N VAL A 54 1.40 7.83 -0.65
CA VAL A 54 0.31 7.26 0.15
C VAL A 54 0.45 7.73 1.59
N GLU A 55 -0.61 8.32 2.15
CA GLU A 55 -0.68 8.60 3.58
C GLU A 55 -1.07 7.31 4.30
N PHE A 56 -0.08 6.67 4.93
CA PHE A 56 -0.24 5.39 5.59
C PHE A 56 -0.37 5.58 7.11
N GLY A 57 -1.59 5.44 7.60
CA GLY A 57 -1.95 5.66 9.01
C GLY A 57 -2.10 4.35 9.77
N THR A 58 -1.61 4.32 11.00
CA THR A 58 -2.07 3.37 12.03
C THR A 58 -2.74 4.16 13.15
N ALA A 59 -3.31 3.46 14.15
CA ALA A 59 -3.83 4.10 15.36
C ALA A 59 -2.78 4.93 16.14
N PHE A 60 -1.49 4.81 15.79
CA PHE A 60 -0.36 5.46 16.48
C PHE A 60 0.31 6.54 15.61
N GLY A 61 -0.31 6.91 14.50
CA GLY A 61 0.10 8.02 13.65
C GLY A 61 0.30 7.63 12.19
N THR A 62 0.63 8.65 11.40
CA THR A 62 0.70 8.56 9.93
C THR A 62 2.13 8.71 9.42
N CYS A 63 2.43 8.03 8.31
CA CYS A 63 3.66 8.13 7.55
C CYS A 63 3.34 8.41 6.08
N PRO A 64 3.95 9.44 5.45
CA PRO A 64 3.91 9.59 4.01
C PRO A 64 4.86 8.58 3.37
N ILE A 65 4.32 7.66 2.58
CA ILE A 65 5.09 6.63 1.86
C ILE A 65 5.22 7.08 0.41
N ARG A 66 6.45 7.26 -0.07
CA ARG A 66 6.73 7.83 -1.39
C ARG A 66 7.03 6.74 -2.41
N THR A 67 6.99 7.09 -3.69
CA THR A 67 7.50 6.31 -4.82
C THR A 67 8.74 5.49 -4.47
N SER A 68 8.72 4.21 -4.87
CA SER A 68 9.81 3.26 -4.69
C SER A 68 10.19 2.98 -3.24
N THR A 69 9.24 3.11 -2.30
CA THR A 69 9.46 2.77 -0.89
C THR A 69 8.40 1.83 -0.34
N ILE A 70 8.79 1.13 0.72
CA ILE A 70 7.95 0.20 1.48
C ILE A 70 7.84 0.65 2.94
N SER A 71 6.69 0.40 3.54
CA SER A 71 6.46 0.57 4.98
C SER A 71 5.52 -0.51 5.53
N TYR A 72 5.62 -0.76 6.84
CA TYR A 72 4.89 -1.80 7.53
C TYR A 72 4.00 -1.20 8.62
N GLY A 73 2.71 -1.54 8.58
CA GLY A 73 1.75 -1.29 9.64
C GLY A 73 1.72 -2.49 10.59
N LYS A 74 2.06 -2.27 11.86
CA LYS A 74 2.09 -3.30 12.89
C LYS A 74 1.10 -3.00 13.99
N ARG A 75 0.54 -4.05 14.59
CA ARG A 75 -0.38 -3.91 15.73
C ARG A 75 0.32 -3.15 16.86
N GLY A 76 -0.35 -2.14 17.40
CA GLY A 76 0.17 -1.39 18.54
C GLY A 76 1.30 -0.41 18.22
N LYS A 77 1.64 -0.18 16.94
CA LYS A 77 2.81 0.62 16.56
C LYS A 77 2.48 1.62 15.45
N LYS A 78 3.28 2.69 15.38
CA LYS A 78 3.32 3.56 14.21
C LYS A 78 3.88 2.77 13.01
N CYS A 79 3.45 3.14 11.81
CA CYS A 79 4.07 2.72 10.56
C CYS A 79 5.60 2.86 10.61
N THR A 80 6.32 1.91 10.02
CA THR A 80 7.79 1.97 9.97
C THR A 80 8.25 3.11 9.07
N LYS A 81 9.46 3.62 9.33
CA LYS A 81 10.11 4.56 8.42
C LYS A 81 10.17 3.96 7.01
N PRO A 82 9.76 4.70 5.96
CA PRO A 82 9.84 4.21 4.58
C PRO A 82 11.27 3.83 4.22
N ALA A 83 11.45 2.70 3.55
CA ALA A 83 12.74 2.24 3.04
C ALA A 83 12.66 1.99 1.53
N PRO A 84 13.75 2.21 0.76
CA PRO A 84 13.80 1.83 -0.66
C PRO A 84 13.48 0.35 -0.86
N THR A 85 12.77 0.02 -1.94
CA THR A 85 12.43 -1.36 -2.28
C THR A 85 12.38 -1.56 -3.80
N ASP A 86 12.46 -2.81 -4.26
CA ASP A 86 12.19 -3.15 -5.65
C ASP A 86 10.68 -3.28 -5.88
N VAL A 87 10.09 -2.25 -6.48
CA VAL A 87 8.66 -2.19 -6.78
C VAL A 87 8.23 -3.21 -7.82
N ARG A 88 9.13 -3.66 -8.72
CA ARG A 88 8.79 -4.67 -9.74
C ARG A 88 8.53 -6.02 -9.09
N GLN A 89 9.32 -6.35 -8.07
CA GLN A 89 9.12 -7.57 -7.31
C GLN A 89 7.76 -7.53 -6.58
N ALA A 90 7.43 -6.39 -5.95
CA ALA A 90 6.18 -6.21 -5.21
C ALA A 90 4.93 -6.42 -6.08
N ILE A 91 4.92 -5.94 -7.33
CA ILE A 91 3.77 -6.07 -8.23
C ILE A 91 3.86 -7.25 -9.20
N SER A 92 4.91 -8.08 -9.13
CA SER A 92 5.16 -9.16 -10.10
C SER A 92 3.99 -10.13 -10.25
N TRP A 93 3.28 -10.41 -9.15
CA TRP A 93 2.10 -11.28 -9.09
C TRP A 93 0.96 -10.82 -10.02
N THR A 94 0.86 -9.52 -10.29
CA THR A 94 -0.19 -8.95 -11.15
C THR A 94 -0.06 -9.42 -12.59
N SER A 95 1.14 -9.81 -13.03
CA SER A 95 1.39 -10.29 -14.41
C SER A 95 0.55 -11.52 -14.76
N ALA A 96 0.20 -12.34 -13.77
CA ALA A 96 -0.68 -13.50 -13.95
C ALA A 96 -2.15 -13.12 -14.17
N ILE A 97 -2.53 -11.88 -13.86
CA ILE A 97 -3.92 -11.40 -13.88
C ILE A 97 -4.16 -10.46 -15.06
N VAL A 98 -3.28 -9.47 -15.24
CA VAL A 98 -3.46 -8.40 -16.24
C VAL A 98 -2.56 -8.55 -17.47
N GLY A 99 -1.75 -9.62 -17.53
CA GLY A 99 -0.71 -9.81 -18.54
C GLY A 99 0.60 -9.09 -18.16
N PRO A 100 1.69 -9.28 -18.92
CA PRO A 100 3.01 -8.78 -18.56
C PRO A 100 3.01 -7.24 -18.41
N VAL A 101 3.48 -6.77 -17.26
CA VAL A 101 3.76 -5.35 -17.01
C VAL A 101 4.91 -4.93 -17.92
N LYS A 102 4.63 -4.08 -18.92
CA LYS A 102 5.63 -3.55 -19.86
C LYS A 102 6.55 -2.51 -19.20
#